data_AF-A0A2V6QIK6-F1
#
_entry.id   AF-A0A2V6QIK6-F1
#
_cell.length_a   1.000
_cell.length_b   1.000
_cell.length_c   1.000
_cell.angle_alpha   90.00
_cell.angle_beta   90.00
_cell.angle_gamma   90.00
#
_symmetry.space_group_name_H-M   'P 1'
#
loop_
_entity.id
_entity.type
_entity.pdbx_description
1 polymer ?
#
loop_
_entity_poly.entity_id
_entity_poly.type
_entity_poly.pdbx_seq_one_letter_code
_entity_poly.pdbx_strand_id
1 'polypeptide(L)'
;DRDYPLRLIGSGTLVRIDMKYCVLTAAHVWQAAEEFPAIGLSLTSYESWFQIHSDHIVARPLVSDFGAFGPDLALLELPRISVGRIEAHKTFLDLVQQRQAFLTDPWELDWGIWAVTGMSAEESNIDTQPEQMSVMANVHGRAFFSGVREKFKRGEWDYIDSSADLALVGVPSTFGGVSGGGLWQVPLAQSKETNQVIWPGRKRFQGVAYWQTWPEDNHRLIRCHGPESIFQTAWEAWGLPG
;
A
#
# COMPACT_ATOMS: atom_id res chain seq x y z
N ASP A 1 15.88 19.89 -12.75
CA ASP A 1 16.32 18.82 -11.85
C ASP A 1 17.19 19.36 -10.74
N ARG A 2 16.72 19.28 -9.50
CA ARG A 2 17.57 19.41 -8.32
C ARG A 2 17.81 18.00 -7.84
N ASP A 3 19.07 17.56 -7.79
CA ASP A 3 19.47 16.34 -7.11
C ASP A 3 19.19 16.52 -5.61
N TYR A 4 17.99 16.15 -5.18
CA TYR A 4 17.70 16.04 -3.77
C TYR A 4 18.33 14.73 -3.28
N PRO A 5 19.11 14.75 -2.18
CA PRO A 5 19.73 13.54 -1.61
C PRO A 5 18.69 12.53 -1.07
N LEU A 6 17.41 12.91 -1.04
CA LEU A 6 16.29 12.10 -0.57
C LEU A 6 15.04 12.42 -1.40
N ARG A 7 14.25 11.40 -1.70
CA ARG A 7 12.98 11.51 -2.44
C ARG A 7 11.89 10.67 -1.79
N LEU A 8 10.68 11.22 -1.66
CA LEU A 8 9.50 10.43 -1.31
C LEU A 8 9.00 9.73 -2.57
N ILE A 9 8.96 8.40 -2.55
CA ILE A 9 8.70 7.60 -3.76
C ILE A 9 7.31 6.94 -3.71
N GLY A 10 6.92 6.39 -2.56
CA GLY A 10 5.63 5.72 -2.43
C GLY A 10 5.46 5.02 -1.09
N SER A 11 4.54 4.06 -1.09
CA SER A 11 4.14 3.26 0.05
C SER A 11 4.32 1.77 -0.22
N GLY A 12 4.18 0.96 0.83
CA GLY A 12 4.26 -0.49 0.72
C GLY A 12 3.62 -1.16 1.93
N THR A 13 3.15 -2.38 1.73
CA THR A 13 2.66 -3.25 2.82
C THR A 13 3.73 -4.28 3.15
N LEU A 14 4.13 -4.36 4.42
CA LEU A 14 5.02 -5.42 4.91
C LEU A 14 4.26 -6.74 4.92
N VAL A 15 4.72 -7.71 4.14
CA VAL A 15 4.08 -9.03 4.00
C VAL A 15 5.09 -10.16 4.24
N ARG A 16 4.61 -11.25 4.83
CA ARG A 16 5.34 -12.50 4.97
C ARG A 16 4.69 -13.53 4.06
N ILE A 17 5.51 -14.19 3.25
CA ILE A 17 5.12 -15.33 2.44
C ILE A 17 6.03 -16.47 2.86
N ASP A 18 5.49 -17.35 3.70
CA ASP A 18 6.22 -18.50 4.24
C ASP A 18 7.47 -18.03 5.04
N MET A 19 8.69 -18.32 4.56
CA MET A 19 9.96 -17.88 5.17
C MET A 19 10.54 -16.60 4.54
N LYS A 20 9.81 -15.96 3.62
CA LYS A 20 10.22 -14.72 2.93
C LYS A 20 9.52 -13.51 3.53
N TYR A 21 10.27 -12.44 3.70
CA TYR A 21 9.80 -11.16 4.23
C TYR A 21 9.91 -10.14 3.12
N CYS A 22 8.78 -9.55 2.74
CA CYS A 22 8.70 -8.71 1.56
C CYS A 22 7.98 -7.40 1.85
N VAL A 23 8.20 -6.43 0.97
CA VAL A 23 7.29 -5.30 0.76
C VAL A 23 6.46 -5.60 -0.48
N LEU A 24 5.14 -5.61 -0.34
CA LEU A 24 4.21 -5.58 -1.46
C LEU A 24 3.88 -4.12 -1.78
N THR A 25 4.15 -3.67 -3.00
CA THR A 25 4.00 -2.28 -3.43
C THR A 25 3.55 -2.20 -4.91
N ALA A 26 3.39 -0.99 -5.44
CA ALA A 26 3.19 -0.76 -6.87
C ALA A 26 4.53 -0.87 -7.61
N ALA A 27 4.51 -1.33 -8.85
CA ALA A 27 5.73 -1.55 -9.60
C ALA A 27 6.42 -0.24 -10.02
N HIS A 28 5.65 0.80 -10.36
CA HIS A 28 6.24 2.13 -10.63
C HIS A 28 6.94 2.73 -9.40
N VAL A 29 6.50 2.38 -8.18
CA VAL A 29 7.15 2.80 -6.94
C VAL A 29 8.53 2.14 -6.84
N TRP A 30 8.64 0.84 -7.15
CA TRP A 30 9.94 0.17 -7.21
C TRP A 30 10.83 0.75 -8.31
N GLN A 31 10.29 0.97 -9.51
CA GLN A 31 11.06 1.52 -10.63
C GLN A 31 11.66 2.89 -10.29
N ALA A 32 10.90 3.76 -9.62
CA ALA A 32 11.42 5.04 -9.15
C ALA A 32 12.41 4.90 -7.98
N ALA A 33 12.33 3.81 -7.20
CA ALA A 33 13.20 3.57 -6.05
C ALA A 33 14.53 2.92 -6.41
N GLU A 34 14.55 2.05 -7.42
CA GLU A 34 15.77 1.35 -7.86
C GLU A 34 16.79 2.26 -8.54
N GLU A 35 16.38 3.46 -8.95
CA GLU A 35 17.27 4.54 -9.40
C GLU A 35 18.20 5.05 -8.27
N PHE A 36 17.88 4.76 -7.01
CA PHE A 36 18.65 5.19 -5.85
C PHE A 36 19.51 4.04 -5.28
N PRO A 37 20.70 4.33 -4.73
CA PRO A 37 21.59 3.31 -4.15
C PRO A 37 21.05 2.69 -2.85
N ALA A 38 20.06 3.34 -2.22
CA ALA A 38 19.42 2.86 -1.02
C ALA A 38 17.99 3.40 -0.91
N ILE A 39 17.15 2.61 -0.25
CA ILE A 39 15.76 2.93 0.04
C ILE A 39 15.63 3.12 1.54
N GLY A 40 14.90 4.16 1.93
CA GLY A 40 14.49 4.40 3.30
C GLY A 40 13.08 3.90 3.57
N LEU A 41 12.90 3.08 4.60
CA LEU A 41 11.58 2.72 5.10
C LEU A 41 11.25 3.58 6.33
N SER A 42 10.13 4.30 6.28
CA SER A 42 9.58 4.96 7.47
C SER A 42 8.63 3.99 8.17
N LEU A 43 9.09 3.40 9.29
CA LEU A 43 8.33 2.41 10.04
C LEU A 43 7.59 3.02 11.24
N THR A 44 8.13 4.05 11.89
CA THR A 44 7.52 4.65 13.08
C THR A 44 7.35 6.16 12.90
N SER A 45 6.54 6.77 13.77
CA SER A 45 6.35 8.22 13.80
C SER A 45 7.40 8.96 14.64
N TYR A 46 8.40 8.27 15.17
CA TYR A 46 9.35 8.83 16.16
C TYR A 46 10.81 8.38 15.99
N GLU A 47 11.13 7.48 15.05
CA GLU A 47 12.52 7.06 14.80
C GLU A 47 13.02 7.39 13.40
N SER A 48 14.35 7.44 13.31
CA SER A 48 15.14 7.49 12.10
C SER A 48 14.74 6.36 11.14
N TRP A 49 14.41 6.74 9.90
CA TRP A 49 14.24 5.86 8.74
C TRP A 49 15.21 4.66 8.68
N PHE A 50 14.72 3.53 8.16
CA PHE A 50 15.45 2.28 8.03
C PHE A 50 15.99 2.17 6.61
N GLN A 51 17.29 2.39 6.45
CA GLN A 51 17.95 2.31 5.15
C GLN A 51 18.28 0.86 4.77
N ILE A 52 17.98 0.49 3.53
CA ILE A 52 18.34 -0.78 2.91
C ILE A 52 18.96 -0.46 1.54
N HIS A 53 20.13 -1.01 1.25
CA HIS A 53 20.70 -0.88 -0.10
C HIS A 53 19.82 -1.58 -1.13
N SER A 54 19.62 -0.93 -2.28
CA SER A 54 18.72 -1.43 -3.33
C SER A 54 19.21 -2.75 -3.93
N ASP A 55 20.53 -2.97 -4.00
CA ASP A 55 21.15 -4.21 -4.47
C ASP A 55 20.90 -5.43 -3.57
N HIS A 56 20.51 -5.22 -2.30
CA HIS A 56 20.15 -6.27 -1.36
C HIS A 56 18.66 -6.67 -1.44
N ILE A 57 17.87 -5.99 -2.26
CA ILE A 57 16.44 -6.25 -2.44
C ILE A 57 16.26 -7.10 -3.70
N VAL A 58 15.61 -8.26 -3.56
CA VAL A 58 15.23 -9.08 -4.71
C VAL A 58 13.82 -8.69 -5.14
N ALA A 59 13.73 -7.93 -6.23
CA ALA A 59 12.45 -7.43 -6.75
C ALA A 59 11.83 -8.37 -7.78
N ARG A 60 10.50 -8.49 -7.75
CA ARG A 60 9.68 -9.20 -8.74
C ARG A 60 8.56 -8.29 -9.24
N PRO A 61 8.87 -7.31 -10.10
CA PRO A 61 7.86 -6.40 -10.63
C PRO A 61 6.99 -7.10 -11.68
N LEU A 62 5.70 -6.82 -11.65
CA LEU A 62 4.72 -7.10 -12.70
C LEU A 62 4.32 -5.75 -13.25
N VAL A 63 4.79 -5.47 -14.47
CA VAL A 63 4.68 -4.15 -15.12
C VAL A 63 4.09 -4.34 -16.51
N SER A 64 3.12 -3.50 -16.85
CA SER A 64 2.80 -3.13 -18.24
C SER A 64 3.14 -1.67 -18.48
N ASP A 65 2.84 -1.14 -19.67
CA ASP A 65 2.80 0.31 -19.89
C ASP A 65 2.04 0.97 -18.73
N PHE A 66 2.70 1.84 -17.96
CA PHE A 66 2.12 2.45 -16.77
C PHE A 66 0.89 3.26 -17.15
N GLY A 67 -0.22 2.97 -16.50
CA GLY A 67 -1.49 3.63 -16.78
C GLY A 67 -2.56 3.22 -15.79
N ALA A 68 -3.79 3.62 -16.09
CA ALA A 68 -4.93 3.38 -15.22
C ALA A 68 -5.34 1.89 -15.11
N PHE A 69 -4.72 1.01 -15.90
CA PHE A 69 -5.01 -0.42 -15.98
C PHE A 69 -3.74 -1.19 -16.37
N GLY A 70 -3.73 -2.48 -16.10
CA GLY A 70 -2.57 -3.37 -16.27
C GLY A 70 -1.94 -3.73 -14.93
N PRO A 71 -0.98 -4.68 -14.91
CA PRO A 71 -0.22 -5.00 -13.72
C PRO A 71 0.67 -3.81 -13.32
N ASP A 72 0.51 -3.39 -12.07
CA ASP A 72 1.38 -2.40 -11.43
C ASP A 72 1.60 -2.84 -9.98
N LEU A 73 2.29 -3.98 -9.85
CA LEU A 73 2.53 -4.65 -8.58
C LEU A 73 3.98 -5.12 -8.52
N ALA A 74 4.64 -4.93 -7.39
CA ALA A 74 5.96 -5.48 -7.15
C ALA A 74 6.03 -6.15 -5.78
N LEU A 75 6.69 -7.30 -5.76
CA LEU A 75 7.08 -7.98 -4.53
C LEU A 75 8.58 -7.81 -4.31
N LEU A 76 8.94 -7.14 -3.22
CA LEU A 76 10.32 -6.78 -2.90
C LEU A 76 10.78 -7.61 -1.70
N GLU A 77 11.57 -8.66 -1.94
CA GLU A 77 12.10 -9.51 -0.88
C GLU A 77 13.23 -8.78 -0.14
N LEU A 78 13.07 -8.62 1.17
CA LEU A 78 14.00 -7.90 2.04
C LEU A 78 15.13 -8.82 2.51
N PRO A 79 16.36 -8.29 2.70
CA PRO A 79 17.46 -9.08 3.22
C PRO A 79 17.18 -9.50 4.67
N ARG A 80 17.44 -10.77 5.00
CA ARG A 80 17.14 -11.36 6.33
C ARG A 80 17.70 -10.55 7.49
N ILE A 81 18.88 -9.93 7.31
CA ILE A 81 19.52 -9.11 8.35
C ILE A 81 18.69 -7.88 8.76
N SER A 82 17.81 -7.40 7.88
CA SER A 82 16.93 -6.26 8.17
C SER A 82 15.65 -6.66 8.89
N VAL A 83 15.24 -7.94 8.84
CA VAL A 83 13.93 -8.40 9.31
C VAL A 83 13.76 -8.20 10.80
N GLY A 84 14.70 -8.66 11.63
CA GLY A 84 14.58 -8.52 13.09
C GLY A 84 14.51 -7.07 13.55
N ARG A 85 15.19 -6.16 12.82
CA ARG A 85 15.10 -4.72 13.05
C ARG A 85 13.74 -4.16 12.67
N ILE A 86 13.15 -4.60 11.56
CA ILE A 86 11.78 -4.18 11.17
C ILE A 86 10.73 -4.72 12.16
N GLU A 87 10.87 -5.98 12.57
CA GLU A 87 9.94 -6.66 13.49
C GLU A 87 9.90 -6.01 14.89
N ALA A 88 10.97 -5.32 15.28
CA ALA A 88 10.98 -4.52 16.51
C ALA A 88 9.96 -3.35 16.49
N HIS A 89 9.50 -2.92 15.31
CA HIS A 89 8.64 -1.76 15.14
C HIS A 89 7.31 -2.06 14.43
N LYS A 90 7.26 -3.09 13.58
CA LYS A 90 6.10 -3.44 12.77
C LYS A 90 5.94 -4.95 12.62
N THR A 91 4.73 -5.37 12.31
CA THR A 91 4.44 -6.76 11.98
C THR A 91 4.34 -6.95 10.47
N PHE A 92 4.77 -8.11 10.00
CA PHE A 92 4.53 -8.54 8.62
C PHE A 92 3.17 -9.23 8.54
N LEU A 93 2.37 -8.85 7.55
CA LEU A 93 1.09 -9.48 7.25
C LEU A 93 1.32 -10.86 6.63
N ASP A 94 0.76 -11.91 7.21
CA ASP A 94 0.82 -13.26 6.64
C ASP A 94 -0.05 -13.35 5.38
N LEU A 95 0.59 -13.30 4.21
CA LEU A 95 -0.12 -13.25 2.93
C LEU A 95 -0.70 -14.62 2.53
N VAL A 96 -0.11 -15.72 3.01
CA VAL A 96 -0.66 -17.07 2.83
C VAL A 96 -1.97 -17.20 3.60
N GLN A 97 -2.01 -16.74 4.85
CA GLN A 97 -3.25 -16.71 5.64
C GLN A 97 -4.31 -15.81 5.00
N GLN A 98 -3.94 -14.63 4.48
CA GLN A 98 -4.88 -13.75 3.78
C GLN A 98 -5.43 -14.40 2.50
N ARG A 99 -4.59 -15.08 1.72
CA ARG A 99 -5.03 -15.83 0.53
C ARG A 99 -6.03 -16.93 0.91
N GLN A 100 -5.74 -17.70 1.96
CA GLN A 100 -6.66 -18.73 2.43
C GLN A 100 -8.01 -18.15 2.87
N ALA A 101 -8.00 -17.03 3.60
CA ALA A 101 -9.22 -16.33 3.97
C ALA A 101 -9.99 -15.87 2.73
N PHE A 102 -9.32 -15.28 1.74
CA PHE A 102 -9.92 -14.88 0.47
C PHE A 102 -10.60 -16.05 -0.27
N LEU A 103 -9.98 -17.24 -0.30
CA LEU A 103 -10.53 -18.41 -0.99
C LEU A 103 -11.71 -19.07 -0.27
N THR A 104 -11.82 -18.92 1.05
CA THR A 104 -12.81 -19.63 1.89
C THR A 104 -13.93 -18.76 2.42
N ASP A 105 -13.74 -17.44 2.47
CA ASP A 105 -14.62 -16.48 3.12
C ASP A 105 -14.94 -15.36 2.12
N PRO A 106 -15.92 -15.57 1.21
CA PRO A 106 -16.32 -14.55 0.25
C PRO A 106 -16.75 -13.29 1.01
N TRP A 107 -16.35 -12.14 0.50
CA TRP A 107 -16.60 -10.85 1.14
C TRP A 107 -17.59 -10.02 0.33
N GLU A 108 -18.50 -9.35 1.02
CA GLU A 108 -19.41 -8.39 0.43
C GLU A 108 -18.84 -6.98 0.58
N LEU A 109 -18.97 -6.16 -0.46
CA LEU A 109 -18.53 -4.76 -0.48
C LEU A 109 -19.15 -3.94 0.65
N ASP A 110 -20.43 -4.21 0.92
CA ASP A 110 -21.25 -3.45 1.87
C ASP A 110 -20.95 -3.76 3.34
N TRP A 111 -20.11 -4.77 3.60
CA TRP A 111 -19.84 -5.22 4.97
C TRP A 111 -18.63 -4.50 5.55
N GLY A 112 -18.87 -3.30 6.09
CA GLY A 112 -17.93 -2.57 6.92
C GLY A 112 -17.34 -1.32 6.27
N ILE A 113 -16.18 -0.93 6.76
CA ILE A 113 -15.48 0.30 6.33
C ILE A 113 -14.27 -0.08 5.49
N TRP A 114 -14.01 0.69 4.44
CA TRP A 114 -12.82 0.55 3.62
C TRP A 114 -11.79 1.60 3.97
N ALA A 115 -10.51 1.23 3.91
CA ALA A 115 -9.41 2.14 4.13
C ALA A 115 -8.28 1.88 3.13
N VAL A 116 -7.83 2.93 2.45
CA VAL A 116 -6.53 2.92 1.76
C VAL A 116 -5.49 3.46 2.73
N THR A 117 -4.41 2.73 2.98
CA THR A 117 -3.33 3.16 3.87
C THR A 117 -2.07 3.46 3.08
N GLY A 118 -1.42 4.58 3.35
CA GLY A 118 -0.18 4.96 2.68
C GLY A 118 0.39 6.28 3.19
N MET A 119 1.54 6.68 2.64
CA MET A 119 2.19 7.95 2.90
C MET A 119 1.61 9.02 1.96
N SER A 120 1.18 10.13 2.53
CA SER A 120 0.62 11.27 1.79
C SER A 120 1.74 12.23 1.41
N ALA A 121 2.09 12.30 0.12
CA ALA A 121 3.15 13.21 -0.35
C ALA A 121 2.77 14.68 -0.18
N GLU A 122 1.49 15.04 -0.33
CA GLU A 122 1.00 16.42 -0.15
C GLU A 122 1.16 16.91 1.29
N GLU A 123 1.03 16.01 2.26
CA GLU A 123 1.18 16.33 3.69
C GLU A 123 2.60 16.08 4.19
N SER A 124 3.49 15.52 3.36
CA SER A 124 4.88 15.24 3.70
C SER A 124 5.81 16.31 3.16
N ASN A 125 6.97 16.49 3.79
CA ASN A 125 7.99 17.42 3.31
C ASN A 125 9.41 16.86 3.49
N ILE A 126 10.32 17.40 2.68
CA ILE A 126 11.76 17.19 2.81
C ILE A 126 12.41 18.55 2.99
N ASP A 127 12.98 18.77 4.17
CA ASP A 127 13.70 19.97 4.54
C ASP A 127 15.20 19.69 4.49
N THR A 128 15.90 20.33 3.56
CA THR A 128 17.37 20.35 3.55
C THR A 128 17.86 21.43 4.51
N GLN A 129 18.78 21.08 5.41
CA GLN A 129 19.41 22.03 6.34
C GLN A 129 20.92 22.08 6.06
N PRO A 130 21.36 22.92 5.07
CA PRO A 130 22.75 22.94 4.62
C PRO A 130 23.76 23.24 5.73
N GLU A 131 23.41 24.15 6.65
CA GLU A 131 24.27 24.54 7.77
C GLU A 131 24.53 23.39 8.76
N GLN A 132 23.60 22.44 8.84
CA GLN A 132 23.71 21.26 9.70
C GLN A 132 24.19 20.01 8.93
N MET A 133 24.44 20.15 7.61
CA MET A 133 24.71 19.04 6.70
C MET A 133 23.70 17.90 6.86
N SER A 134 22.43 18.25 7.07
CA SER A 134 21.36 17.29 7.36
C SER A 134 20.17 17.47 6.42
N VAL A 135 19.42 16.39 6.26
CA VAL A 135 18.18 16.34 5.49
C VAL A 135 17.15 15.70 6.38
N MET A 136 16.05 16.40 6.61
CA MET A 136 14.93 15.93 7.42
C MET A 136 13.76 15.62 6.51
N ALA A 137 13.22 14.41 6.57
CA ALA A 137 11.96 14.07 5.94
C ALA A 137 10.87 13.90 7.00
N ASN A 138 9.85 14.75 6.92
CA ASN A 138 8.62 14.59 7.69
C ASN A 138 7.62 13.84 6.82
N VAL A 139 7.46 12.54 7.09
CA VAL A 139 6.59 11.65 6.30
C VAL A 139 5.29 11.41 7.05
N HIS A 140 4.17 11.64 6.37
CA HIS A 140 2.83 11.54 6.93
C HIS A 140 2.10 10.29 6.46
N GLY A 141 2.05 9.27 7.32
CA GLY A 141 1.19 8.10 7.13
C GLY A 141 -0.27 8.40 7.40
N ARG A 142 -1.15 7.91 6.53
CA ARG A 142 -2.61 8.10 6.60
C ARG A 142 -3.36 6.79 6.35
N ALA A 143 -4.55 6.70 6.93
CA ALA A 143 -5.59 5.77 6.55
C ALA A 143 -6.77 6.59 6.03
N PHE A 144 -7.03 6.50 4.73
CA PHE A 144 -8.11 7.19 4.04
C PHE A 144 -9.36 6.31 4.07
N PHE A 145 -10.25 6.59 5.01
CA PHE A 145 -11.51 5.86 5.16
C PHE A 145 -12.53 6.36 4.14
N SER A 146 -13.10 5.43 3.37
CA SER A 146 -14.15 5.74 2.41
C SER A 146 -14.97 4.49 2.08
N GLY A 147 -15.99 4.64 1.23
CA GLY A 147 -16.67 3.52 0.58
C GLY A 147 -15.93 3.05 -0.68
N VAL A 148 -16.31 1.86 -1.15
CA VAL A 148 -15.99 1.42 -2.51
C VAL A 148 -17.05 1.96 -3.44
N ARG A 149 -16.62 2.61 -4.52
CA ARG A 149 -17.51 3.06 -5.60
C ARG A 149 -17.84 1.90 -6.53
N GLU A 150 -16.84 1.13 -6.93
CA GLU A 150 -17.03 -0.01 -7.81
C GLU A 150 -15.93 -1.06 -7.64
N LYS A 151 -16.30 -2.32 -7.89
CA LYS A 151 -15.39 -3.44 -8.16
C LYS A 151 -15.63 -3.89 -9.60
N PHE A 152 -14.57 -4.02 -10.39
CA PHE A 152 -14.69 -4.47 -11.77
C PHE A 152 -13.45 -5.25 -12.22
N LYS A 153 -13.55 -5.92 -13.37
CA LYS A 153 -12.44 -6.64 -14.01
C LYS A 153 -12.08 -6.03 -15.35
N ARG A 154 -10.80 -6.11 -15.71
CA ARG A 154 -10.32 -5.82 -17.05
C ARG A 154 -9.17 -6.76 -17.40
N GLY A 155 -9.44 -7.72 -18.30
CA GLY A 155 -8.54 -8.85 -18.53
C GLY A 155 -8.45 -9.73 -17.28
N GLU A 156 -7.23 -10.16 -16.95
CA GLU A 156 -6.93 -11.03 -15.80
C GLU A 156 -6.80 -10.28 -14.47
N TRP A 157 -7.07 -8.96 -14.46
CA TRP A 157 -6.90 -8.09 -13.31
C TRP A 157 -8.26 -7.58 -12.83
N ASP A 158 -8.49 -7.66 -11.52
CA ASP A 158 -9.60 -7.03 -10.83
C ASP A 158 -9.17 -5.73 -10.15
N TYR A 159 -10.09 -4.79 -10.08
CA TYR A 159 -9.86 -3.44 -9.58
C TYR A 159 -10.95 -3.06 -8.59
N ILE A 160 -10.56 -2.26 -7.62
CA ILE A 160 -11.45 -1.63 -6.65
C ILE A 160 -11.16 -0.13 -6.67
N ASP A 161 -12.19 0.66 -6.97
CA ASP A 161 -12.10 2.11 -6.93
C ASP A 161 -12.77 2.62 -5.65
N SER A 162 -12.00 3.33 -4.83
CA SER A 162 -12.50 4.07 -3.67
C SER A 162 -12.62 5.56 -4.02
N SER A 163 -13.71 6.19 -3.59
CA SER A 163 -13.96 7.60 -3.90
C SER A 163 -13.48 8.50 -2.77
N ALA A 164 -12.84 9.62 -3.08
CA ALA A 164 -12.53 10.68 -2.13
C ALA A 164 -13.31 11.93 -2.50
N ASP A 165 -14.03 12.50 -1.54
CA ASP A 165 -14.65 13.83 -1.65
C ASP A 165 -13.64 14.89 -1.22
N LEU A 166 -13.12 15.62 -2.20
CA LEU A 166 -12.09 16.65 -2.02
C LEU A 166 -12.65 17.93 -1.38
N ALA A 167 -13.97 18.07 -1.24
CA ALA A 167 -14.57 19.19 -0.51
C ALA A 167 -14.52 19.00 1.02
N LEU A 168 -14.23 17.79 1.50
CA LEU A 168 -14.14 17.49 2.93
C LEU A 168 -12.82 18.00 3.52
N VAL A 169 -12.92 18.59 4.72
CA VAL A 169 -11.76 19.07 5.47
C VAL A 169 -10.81 17.92 5.80
N GLY A 170 -9.54 18.11 5.49
CA GLY A 170 -8.48 17.12 5.77
C GLY A 170 -8.32 16.04 4.70
N VAL A 171 -9.10 16.08 3.61
CA VAL A 171 -8.85 15.24 2.43
C VAL A 171 -7.80 15.95 1.55
N PRO A 172 -6.68 15.29 1.20
CA PRO A 172 -5.67 15.90 0.34
C PRO A 172 -6.20 16.07 -1.08
N SER A 173 -5.72 17.10 -1.79
CA SER A 173 -6.07 17.35 -3.19
C SER A 173 -5.49 16.31 -4.16
N THR A 174 -4.45 15.60 -3.72
CA THR A 174 -3.80 14.48 -4.41
C THR A 174 -3.37 13.38 -3.44
N PHE A 175 -3.46 12.14 -3.89
CA PHE A 175 -3.00 10.94 -3.17
C PHE A 175 -1.61 10.48 -3.65
N GLY A 176 -0.79 11.42 -4.12
CA GLY A 176 0.62 11.15 -4.42
C GLY A 176 1.32 10.53 -3.20
N GLY A 177 2.24 9.58 -3.43
CA GLY A 177 2.92 8.83 -2.37
C GLY A 177 2.13 7.65 -1.80
N VAL A 178 0.80 7.60 -2.00
CA VAL A 178 -0.07 6.52 -1.49
C VAL A 178 0.09 5.23 -2.30
N SER A 179 0.55 5.32 -3.55
CA SER A 179 0.82 4.16 -4.41
C SER A 179 1.69 3.11 -3.71
N GLY A 180 1.32 1.84 -3.86
CA GLY A 180 1.84 0.70 -3.11
C GLY A 180 1.23 0.49 -1.73
N GLY A 181 0.40 1.42 -1.27
CA GLY A 181 -0.33 1.34 -0.02
C GLY A 181 -1.40 0.25 0.00
N GLY A 182 -1.64 -0.34 1.17
CA GLY A 182 -2.63 -1.41 1.33
C GLY A 182 -4.07 -0.90 1.28
N LEU A 183 -4.94 -1.61 0.57
CA LEU A 183 -6.39 -1.51 0.66
C LEU A 183 -6.89 -2.50 1.70
N TRP A 184 -7.67 -2.00 2.65
CA TRP A 184 -8.19 -2.78 3.78
C TRP A 184 -9.71 -2.69 3.83
N GLN A 185 -10.33 -3.82 4.14
CA GLN A 185 -11.71 -3.86 4.60
C GLN A 185 -11.72 -4.18 6.10
N VAL A 186 -12.48 -3.40 6.85
CA VAL A 186 -12.73 -3.59 8.28
C VAL A 186 -14.20 -3.97 8.44
N PRO A 187 -14.53 -5.28 8.46
CA PRO A 187 -15.90 -5.74 8.62
C PRO A 187 -16.50 -5.20 9.91
N LEU A 188 -17.71 -4.68 9.81
CA LEU A 188 -18.52 -4.29 10.95
C LEU A 188 -19.72 -5.24 11.03
N ALA A 189 -20.11 -5.61 12.23
CA ALA A 189 -21.30 -6.40 12.47
C ALA A 189 -22.22 -5.65 13.44
N GLN A 190 -23.50 -6.03 13.48
CA GLN A 190 -24.41 -5.55 14.50
C GLN A 190 -24.60 -6.64 15.56
N SER A 191 -24.40 -6.29 16.83
CA SER A 191 -24.70 -7.17 17.95
C SER A 191 -26.20 -7.45 18.00
N LYS A 192 -26.60 -8.72 18.02
CA LYS A 192 -28.00 -9.13 18.17
C LYS A 192 -28.55 -8.82 19.57
N GLU A 193 -27.69 -8.73 20.58
CA GLU A 193 -28.07 -8.50 21.97
C GLU A 193 -28.22 -7.01 22.30
N THR A 194 -27.28 -6.19 21.81
CA THR A 194 -27.20 -4.76 22.18
C THR A 194 -27.61 -3.83 21.05
N ASN A 195 -27.84 -4.35 19.84
CA ASN A 195 -28.08 -3.60 18.61
C ASN A 195 -26.96 -2.62 18.23
N GLN A 196 -25.79 -2.73 18.87
CA GLN A 196 -24.63 -1.87 18.64
C GLN A 196 -23.75 -2.40 17.50
N VAL A 197 -23.07 -1.48 16.81
CA VAL A 197 -22.01 -1.82 15.87
C VAL A 197 -20.84 -2.40 16.65
N ILE A 198 -20.42 -3.61 16.28
CA ILE A 198 -19.27 -4.32 16.83
C ILE A 198 -18.24 -4.57 15.73
N TRP A 199 -16.97 -4.48 16.11
CA TRP A 199 -15.87 -4.94 15.27
C TRP A 199 -15.47 -6.35 15.73
N PRO A 200 -15.62 -7.39 14.89
CA PRO A 200 -15.25 -8.76 15.22
C PRO A 200 -13.72 -9.00 15.33
N GLY A 201 -12.92 -7.93 15.44
CA GLY A 201 -11.47 -8.02 15.65
C GLY A 201 -10.65 -8.44 14.43
N ARG A 202 -11.25 -8.45 13.24
CA ARG A 202 -10.56 -8.82 11.98
C ARG A 202 -10.54 -7.66 11.00
N LYS A 203 -9.42 -7.52 10.27
CA LYS A 203 -9.28 -6.68 9.09
C LYS A 203 -8.80 -7.58 7.95
N ARG A 204 -9.28 -7.31 6.72
CA ARG A 204 -8.92 -8.07 5.53
C ARG A 204 -8.08 -7.19 4.64
N PHE A 205 -6.92 -7.68 4.22
CA PHE A 205 -6.16 -7.06 3.16
C PHE A 205 -6.83 -7.40 1.83
N GLN A 206 -7.21 -6.38 1.07
CA GLN A 206 -8.03 -6.52 -0.13
C GLN A 206 -7.32 -6.03 -1.39
N GLY A 207 -6.13 -5.43 -1.29
CA GLY A 207 -5.51 -4.89 -2.48
C GLY A 207 -4.36 -3.92 -2.25
N VAL A 208 -3.89 -3.35 -3.34
CA VAL A 208 -2.79 -2.37 -3.38
C VAL A 208 -3.21 -1.16 -4.21
N ALA A 209 -3.18 0.04 -3.63
CA ALA A 209 -3.42 1.28 -4.34
C ALA A 209 -2.28 1.59 -5.31
N TYR A 210 -2.57 2.09 -6.51
CA TYR A 210 -1.51 2.41 -7.48
C TYR A 210 -1.83 3.57 -8.42
N TRP A 211 -3.11 3.94 -8.57
CA TRP A 211 -3.52 4.96 -9.50
C TRP A 211 -4.56 5.89 -8.89
N GLN A 212 -4.62 7.12 -9.38
CA GLN A 212 -5.70 8.05 -9.07
C GLN A 212 -6.23 8.70 -10.35
N THR A 213 -7.53 8.96 -10.43
CA THR A 213 -8.10 9.69 -11.57
C THR A 213 -7.80 11.18 -11.49
N TRP A 214 -8.09 11.90 -12.57
CA TRP A 214 -8.30 13.34 -12.48
C TRP A 214 -9.54 13.61 -11.61
N PRO A 215 -9.58 14.76 -10.91
CA PRO A 215 -10.74 15.13 -10.13
C PRO A 215 -11.90 15.52 -11.05
N GLU A 216 -13.10 15.03 -10.74
CA GLU A 216 -14.35 15.33 -11.43
C GLU A 216 -15.41 15.66 -10.36
N ASP A 217 -16.06 16.82 -10.45
CA ASP A 217 -17.07 17.29 -9.48
C ASP A 217 -16.63 17.20 -8.02
N ASN A 218 -15.41 17.66 -7.71
CA ASN A 218 -14.75 17.53 -6.39
C ASN A 218 -14.54 16.10 -5.90
N HIS A 219 -14.71 15.09 -6.75
CA HIS A 219 -14.43 13.70 -6.42
C HIS A 219 -13.20 13.22 -7.15
N ARG A 220 -12.41 12.38 -6.50
CA ARG A 220 -11.29 11.66 -7.12
C ARG A 220 -11.37 10.18 -6.76
N LEU A 221 -11.09 9.31 -7.72
CA LEU A 221 -10.99 7.89 -7.44
C LEU A 221 -9.55 7.52 -7.12
N ILE A 222 -9.38 6.71 -6.08
CA ILE A 222 -8.16 5.97 -5.79
C ILE A 222 -8.42 4.54 -6.27
N ARG A 223 -7.64 4.11 -7.25
CA ARG A 223 -7.73 2.79 -7.85
C ARG A 223 -6.71 1.84 -7.23
N CYS A 224 -7.22 0.68 -6.85
CA CYS A 224 -6.45 -0.41 -6.29
C CYS A 224 -6.53 -1.65 -7.19
N HIS A 225 -5.46 -2.42 -7.22
CA HIS A 225 -5.53 -3.84 -7.58
C HIS A 225 -6.35 -4.57 -6.51
N GLY A 226 -7.36 -5.33 -6.94
CA GLY A 226 -8.23 -6.10 -6.05
C GLY A 226 -7.62 -7.42 -5.59
N PRO A 227 -8.34 -8.21 -4.78
CA PRO A 227 -7.79 -9.41 -4.18
C PRO A 227 -7.54 -10.53 -5.18
N GLU A 228 -8.27 -10.62 -6.29
CA GLU A 228 -8.01 -11.65 -7.31
C GLU A 228 -6.67 -11.39 -8.00
N SER A 229 -6.37 -10.13 -8.28
CA SER A 229 -5.09 -9.67 -8.82
C SER A 229 -3.93 -10.04 -7.91
N ILE A 230 -4.08 -9.89 -6.60
CA ILE A 230 -3.01 -10.22 -5.63
C ILE A 230 -2.90 -11.73 -5.40
N PHE A 231 -4.01 -12.39 -5.09
CA PHE A 231 -4.02 -13.76 -4.54
C PHE A 231 -4.16 -14.87 -5.60
N GLN A 232 -4.43 -14.51 -6.86
CA GLN A 232 -4.45 -15.43 -8.00
C GLN A 232 -3.42 -15.00 -9.04
N THR A 233 -3.68 -13.91 -9.77
CA THR A 233 -2.88 -13.54 -10.96
C THR A 233 -1.42 -13.23 -10.62
N ALA A 234 -1.16 -12.33 -9.66
CA ALA A 234 0.19 -12.00 -9.24
C ALA A 234 0.84 -13.15 -8.44
N TRP A 235 0.06 -13.86 -7.63
CA TRP A 235 0.52 -15.02 -6.86
C TRP A 235 1.16 -16.09 -7.76
N GLU A 236 0.47 -16.44 -8.84
CA GLU A 236 0.92 -17.38 -9.85
C GLU A 236 2.11 -16.83 -10.63
N ALA A 237 2.05 -15.57 -11.08
CA ALA A 237 3.13 -14.94 -11.82
C ALA A 237 4.45 -14.86 -11.03
N TRP A 238 4.38 -14.70 -9.70
CA TRP A 238 5.54 -14.72 -8.81
C TRP A 238 6.05 -16.11 -8.44
N GLY A 239 5.36 -17.18 -8.88
CA GLY A 239 5.69 -18.56 -8.56
C GLY A 239 5.64 -18.85 -7.06
N LEU A 240 4.65 -18.27 -6.35
CA LEU A 240 4.48 -18.45 -4.91
C LEU A 240 3.82 -19.81 -4.60
N PRO A 241 4.08 -20.40 -3.41
CA PRO A 241 3.52 -21.71 -3.05
C PRO A 241 2.00 -21.73 -3.03
N GLY A 242 1.42 -22.88 -3.38
CA GLY A 242 -0.03 -23.11 -3.43
C GLY A 242 -0.71 -23.14 -2.08
#